data_AF-A0A2V8CHZ6-F1
#
_entry.id   AF-A0A2V8CHZ6-F1
#
_cell.length_a   1.000
_cell.length_b   1.000
_cell.length_c   1.000
_cell.angle_alpha   90.00
_cell.angle_beta   90.00
_cell.angle_gamma   90.00
#
_symmetry.space_group_name_H-M   'P 1'
#
loop_
_entity.id
_entity.type
_entity.pdbx_description
1 polymer ?
#
loop_
_entity_poly.entity_id
_entity_poly.type
_entity_poly.pdbx_seq_one_letter_code
_entity_poly.pdbx_strand_id
1 'polypeptide(L)'
;NFGILGYSSFQGLQLMKSAVLDLDPDIVAIGFGMNDSEVAGYRDKDMVSGTPPSRAWQPMAAAKELEFYKLLQYFALRLKFRPKPMSAYLQEEADTKDGAVDYDAMDPWTRVSPHDFEENVREMIRLSTARGARVVLLDNELWEQSPYRPVLHRIAADVNVPLVDSLTIVEDAKNKLVADLEAGLHLAASAPALPAPPALSDRPALPAQSTVIFRVSRAAFDVPKALSIVGPHAQLGDLVPNRVLMHDDGKDGDERAGDGVWSVAASFPARTRVTYVYTNSGAAGRWEGLDIPHTRHVYVPESRDGGPIYLPVETFGQLYMQGDGWHTNAAGYDLIAEAVVKALAGYER
;
A
#
# COMPACT_ATOMS: atom_id res chain seq x y z
N ASN A 1 3.76 -21.86 -14.32
CA ASN A 1 3.82 -20.61 -13.54
C ASN A 1 5.22 -20.06 -13.68
N PHE A 2 5.36 -18.84 -14.20
CA PHE A 2 6.65 -18.16 -14.41
C PHE A 2 6.77 -16.85 -13.61
N GLY A 3 5.92 -16.65 -12.59
CA GLY A 3 6.12 -15.59 -11.61
C GLY A 3 7.30 -15.91 -10.71
N ILE A 4 8.33 -15.06 -10.73
CA ILE A 4 9.53 -15.20 -9.89
C ILE A 4 9.63 -14.00 -8.97
N LEU A 5 9.77 -14.25 -7.66
CA LEU A 5 9.92 -13.22 -6.64
C LEU A 5 11.14 -12.34 -6.96
N GLY A 6 10.95 -11.02 -6.89
CA GLY A 6 12.03 -10.04 -7.12
C GLY A 6 12.30 -9.71 -8.59
N TYR A 7 11.62 -10.35 -9.54
CA TYR A 7 11.82 -10.05 -10.96
C TYR A 7 11.23 -8.69 -11.34
N SER A 8 12.00 -7.92 -12.11
CA SER A 8 11.53 -6.74 -12.85
C SER A 8 10.98 -7.13 -14.23
N SER A 9 10.33 -6.19 -14.91
CA SER A 9 9.86 -6.35 -16.30
C SER A 9 10.98 -6.73 -17.27
N PHE A 10 12.21 -6.25 -17.06
CA PHE A 10 13.36 -6.61 -17.89
C PHE A 10 13.70 -8.10 -17.74
N GLN A 11 13.81 -8.58 -16.50
CA GLN A 11 14.09 -9.99 -16.22
C GLN A 11 12.94 -10.88 -16.68
N GLY A 12 11.69 -10.41 -16.53
CA GLY A 12 10.50 -11.03 -17.09
C GLY A 12 10.57 -11.20 -18.61
N LEU A 13 10.99 -10.18 -19.34
CA LEU A 13 11.17 -10.24 -20.79
C LEU A 13 12.27 -11.26 -21.19
N GLN A 14 13.38 -11.31 -20.47
CA GLN A 14 14.44 -12.31 -20.73
C GLN A 14 13.94 -13.74 -20.46
N LEU A 15 13.20 -13.94 -19.38
CA LEU A 15 12.56 -15.23 -19.07
C LEU A 15 11.54 -15.63 -20.15
N MET A 16 10.77 -14.66 -20.63
CA MET A 16 9.81 -14.89 -21.71
C MET A 16 10.51 -15.39 -22.97
N LYS A 17 11.58 -14.71 -23.38
CA LYS A 17 12.38 -15.06 -24.58
C LYS A 17 13.06 -16.42 -24.46
N SER A 18 13.47 -16.82 -23.27
CA SER A 18 14.28 -18.03 -23.05
C SER A 18 13.49 -19.29 -22.68
N ALA A 19 12.25 -19.15 -22.18
CA ALA A 19 11.50 -20.30 -21.67
C ALA A 19 9.99 -20.23 -21.92
N VAL A 20 9.34 -19.07 -21.75
CA VAL A 20 7.87 -19.01 -21.78
C VAL A 20 7.32 -19.21 -23.19
N LEU A 21 7.94 -18.58 -24.19
CA LEU A 21 7.44 -18.63 -25.57
C LEU A 21 7.57 -20.01 -26.22
N ASP A 22 8.48 -20.85 -25.72
CA ASP A 22 8.69 -22.21 -26.22
C ASP A 22 7.60 -23.19 -25.75
N LEU A 23 6.76 -22.76 -24.80
CA LEU A 23 5.60 -23.54 -24.33
C LEU A 23 4.34 -23.31 -25.17
N ASP A 24 4.40 -22.46 -26.18
CA ASP A 24 3.28 -22.11 -27.08
C ASP A 24 1.98 -21.74 -26.33
N PRO A 25 2.02 -20.69 -25.47
CA PRO A 25 0.88 -20.38 -24.61
C PRO A 25 -0.30 -19.80 -25.40
N ASP A 26 -1.51 -20.29 -25.16
CA ASP A 26 -2.74 -19.67 -25.67
C ASP A 26 -3.05 -18.30 -25.03
N ILE A 27 -2.58 -18.12 -23.78
CA ILE A 27 -2.83 -16.95 -22.95
C ILE A 27 -1.56 -16.59 -22.17
N VAL A 28 -1.21 -15.31 -22.16
CA VAL A 28 -0.13 -14.75 -21.34
C VAL A 28 -0.67 -13.63 -20.47
N ALA A 29 -0.56 -13.81 -19.14
CA ALA A 29 -0.81 -12.74 -18.18
C ALA A 29 0.52 -12.07 -17.81
N ILE A 30 0.61 -10.75 -17.95
CA ILE A 30 1.82 -9.95 -17.70
C ILE A 30 1.55 -9.03 -16.53
N GLY A 31 2.27 -9.21 -15.42
CA GLY A 31 2.17 -8.33 -14.24
C GLY A 31 3.55 -8.03 -13.65
N PHE A 32 3.97 -6.77 -13.74
CA PHE A 32 5.25 -6.22 -13.26
C PHE A 32 5.02 -4.79 -12.74
N GLY A 33 6.06 -4.13 -12.20
CA GLY A 33 5.98 -2.76 -11.66
C GLY A 33 6.59 -2.64 -10.26
N MET A 34 6.15 -3.50 -9.33
CA MET A 34 6.57 -3.44 -7.91
C MET A 34 8.08 -3.51 -7.71
N ASN A 35 8.79 -4.40 -8.41
CA ASN A 35 10.26 -4.50 -8.31
C ASN A 35 10.99 -3.56 -9.28
N ASP A 36 10.30 -3.08 -10.31
CA ASP A 36 10.84 -2.12 -11.27
C ASP A 36 11.10 -0.77 -10.59
N SER A 37 10.19 -0.39 -9.67
CA SER A 37 10.24 0.86 -8.89
C SER A 37 11.30 0.88 -7.79
N GLU A 38 11.94 -0.26 -7.49
CA GLU A 38 12.92 -0.36 -6.40
C GLU A 38 14.17 0.48 -6.71
N VAL A 39 14.56 1.34 -5.75
CA VAL A 39 15.76 2.19 -5.83
C VAL A 39 16.95 1.42 -5.28
N ALA A 40 17.42 0.46 -6.06
CA ALA A 40 18.50 -0.43 -5.64
C ALA A 40 19.90 0.19 -5.83
N GLY A 41 19.96 1.35 -6.50
CA GLY A 41 21.22 2.03 -6.83
C GLY A 41 21.97 1.42 -8.02
N TYR A 42 21.30 0.55 -8.79
CA TYR A 42 21.79 -0.06 -10.04
C TYR A 42 20.60 -0.36 -10.96
N ARG A 43 20.88 -0.53 -12.27
CA ARG A 43 19.87 -0.93 -13.27
C ARG A 43 20.02 -2.39 -13.65
N ASP A 44 18.91 -3.10 -13.79
CA ASP A 44 18.92 -4.52 -14.10
C ASP A 44 19.59 -4.82 -15.46
N LYS A 45 19.40 -3.94 -16.45
CA LYS A 45 20.03 -4.08 -17.77
C LYS A 45 21.56 -3.95 -17.74
N ASP A 46 22.08 -3.16 -16.80
CA ASP A 46 23.53 -2.91 -16.69
C ASP A 46 24.26 -4.09 -16.02
N MET A 47 23.55 -4.86 -15.20
CA MET A 47 24.07 -6.08 -14.56
C MET A 47 24.28 -7.25 -15.55
N VAL A 48 23.65 -7.19 -16.73
CA VAL A 48 23.85 -8.18 -17.80
C VAL A 48 25.09 -7.85 -18.64
N SER A 49 25.56 -6.59 -18.60
CA SER A 49 26.82 -6.24 -19.25
C SER A 49 27.95 -7.04 -18.60
N GLY A 50 28.65 -7.86 -19.38
CA GLY A 50 29.72 -8.75 -18.93
C GLY A 50 30.96 -8.06 -18.38
N THR A 51 30.83 -6.86 -17.83
CA THR A 51 31.86 -6.13 -17.09
C THR A 51 32.02 -6.86 -15.75
N PRO A 52 33.15 -7.56 -15.52
CA PRO A 52 33.34 -8.26 -14.25
C PRO A 52 33.29 -7.22 -13.12
N PRO A 53 32.60 -7.49 -11.99
CA PRO A 53 32.73 -6.64 -10.82
C PRO A 53 34.23 -6.51 -10.51
N SER A 54 34.70 -5.29 -10.25
CA SER A 54 36.13 -5.02 -10.08
C SER A 54 36.75 -6.04 -9.12
N ARG A 55 37.97 -6.51 -9.40
CA ARG A 55 38.67 -7.55 -8.60
C ARG A 55 38.76 -7.23 -7.09
N ALA A 56 38.52 -5.97 -6.70
CA ALA A 56 38.40 -5.54 -5.31
C ALA A 56 37.16 -6.10 -4.56
N TRP A 57 36.11 -6.54 -5.26
CA TRP A 57 34.86 -7.04 -4.68
C TRP A 57 34.84 -8.56 -4.42
N GLN A 58 35.73 -9.31 -5.05
CA GLN A 58 35.78 -10.78 -4.97
C GLN A 58 36.06 -11.36 -3.58
N PRO A 59 36.95 -10.82 -2.73
CA PRO A 59 37.19 -11.41 -1.41
C PRO A 59 36.03 -11.18 -0.43
N MET A 60 35.34 -10.03 -0.49
CA MET A 60 34.15 -9.78 0.35
C MET A 60 32.93 -10.57 -0.13
N ALA A 61 32.78 -10.78 -1.45
CA ALA A 61 31.70 -11.61 -1.99
C ALA A 61 31.86 -13.09 -1.57
N ALA A 62 33.07 -13.64 -1.65
CA ALA A 62 33.33 -15.01 -1.19
C ALA A 62 33.16 -15.16 0.33
N ALA A 63 33.52 -14.15 1.12
CA ALA A 63 33.29 -14.16 2.57
C ALA A 63 31.80 -14.11 2.93
N LYS A 64 30.96 -13.39 2.17
CA LYS A 64 29.51 -13.31 2.37
C LYS A 64 28.79 -14.66 2.17
N GLU A 65 29.37 -15.58 1.41
CA GLU A 65 28.84 -16.94 1.24
C GLU A 65 29.19 -17.88 2.41
N LEU A 66 30.18 -17.53 3.25
CA LEU A 66 30.55 -18.35 4.39
C LEU A 66 29.54 -18.22 5.52
N GLU A 67 28.98 -19.35 5.97
CA GLU A 67 28.02 -19.39 7.08
C GLU A 67 28.58 -18.78 8.37
N PHE A 68 29.88 -18.96 8.65
CA PHE A 68 30.54 -18.34 9.80
C PHE A 68 30.52 -16.80 9.73
N TYR A 69 30.75 -16.23 8.55
CA TYR A 69 30.69 -14.78 8.36
C TYR A 69 29.25 -14.27 8.49
N LYS A 70 28.26 -14.99 7.96
CA LYS A 70 26.83 -14.68 8.15
C LYS A 70 26.44 -14.68 9.63
N LEU A 71 26.90 -15.68 10.40
CA LEU A 71 26.66 -15.75 11.85
C LEU A 71 27.35 -14.61 12.62
N LEU A 72 28.59 -14.27 12.26
CA LEU A 72 29.30 -13.14 12.87
C LEU A 72 28.62 -11.81 12.54
N GLN A 73 28.18 -11.63 11.30
CA GLN A 73 27.41 -10.47 10.86
C GLN A 73 26.07 -10.40 11.61
N TYR A 74 25.35 -11.51 11.74
CA TYR A 74 24.13 -11.60 12.53
C TYR A 74 24.37 -11.22 14.00
N PHE A 75 25.43 -11.73 14.61
CA PHE A 75 25.77 -11.41 16.00
C PHE A 75 26.12 -9.92 16.17
N ALA A 76 26.92 -9.37 15.25
CA ALA A 76 27.24 -7.95 15.23
C ALA A 76 25.99 -7.07 15.04
N LEU A 77 25.09 -7.48 14.14
CA LEU A 77 23.80 -6.82 13.95
C LEU A 77 22.94 -6.92 15.21
N ARG A 78 22.86 -8.07 15.87
CA ARG A 78 22.12 -8.24 17.12
C ARG A 78 22.63 -7.34 18.25
N LEU A 79 23.94 -7.14 18.34
CA LEU A 79 24.55 -6.23 19.33
C LEU A 79 24.28 -4.74 19.01
N LYS A 80 24.18 -4.39 17.73
CA LYS A 80 23.89 -3.02 17.28
C LYS A 80 22.40 -2.71 17.21
N PHE A 81 21.57 -3.71 16.97
CA PHE A 81 20.15 -3.55 16.75
C PHE A 81 19.48 -3.15 18.05
N ARG A 82 18.97 -1.91 18.07
CA ARG A 82 18.09 -1.41 19.11
C ARG A 82 16.74 -1.20 18.46
N PRO A 83 15.71 -2.01 18.77
CA PRO A 83 14.39 -1.80 18.21
C PRO A 83 13.93 -0.39 18.60
N LYS A 84 13.45 0.37 17.61
CA LYS A 84 12.85 1.67 17.89
C LYS A 84 11.53 1.44 18.63
N PRO A 85 11.13 2.31 19.56
CA PRO A 85 9.79 2.25 20.13
C PRO A 85 8.76 2.53 19.03
N MET A 86 7.53 2.03 19.19
CA MET A 86 6.45 2.24 18.22
C MET A 86 6.19 3.73 17.93
N SER A 87 6.29 4.57 18.95
CA SER A 87 6.17 6.02 18.82
C SER A 87 7.18 6.64 17.85
N ALA A 88 8.40 6.10 17.76
CA ALA A 88 9.40 6.58 16.80
C ALA A 88 9.03 6.19 15.37
N TYR A 89 8.49 4.98 15.14
CA TYR A 89 7.97 4.60 13.83
C TYR A 89 6.78 5.49 13.40
N LEU A 90 5.88 5.81 14.32
CA LEU A 90 4.76 6.71 14.04
C LEU A 90 5.20 8.15 13.72
N GLN A 91 6.23 8.63 14.42
CA GLN A 91 6.80 9.94 14.14
C GLN A 91 7.49 9.96 12.77
N GLU A 92 8.29 8.94 12.45
CA GLU A 92 8.97 8.82 11.16
C GLU A 92 7.98 8.78 9.98
N GLU A 93 6.88 8.03 10.13
CA GLU A 93 5.80 7.98 9.14
C GLU A 93 5.05 9.31 8.99
N ALA A 94 4.84 10.03 10.08
CA ALA A 94 4.21 11.35 10.04
C ALA A 94 5.12 12.44 9.45
N ASP A 95 6.44 12.33 9.67
CA ASP A 95 7.44 13.24 9.10
C ASP A 95 7.75 12.93 7.62
N THR A 96 7.34 11.75 7.15
CA THR A 96 7.48 11.38 5.74
C THR A 96 6.67 12.34 4.89
N LYS A 97 7.38 13.12 4.07
CA LYS A 97 6.77 14.12 3.21
C LYS A 97 6.03 13.45 2.07
N ASP A 98 4.75 13.77 1.92
CA ASP A 98 4.02 13.44 0.71
C ASP A 98 4.48 14.35 -0.42
N GLY A 99 4.77 13.75 -1.56
CA GLY A 99 5.08 14.43 -2.79
C GLY A 99 5.07 13.44 -3.93
N ALA A 100 4.73 13.92 -5.13
CA ALA A 100 5.04 13.17 -6.33
C ALA A 100 6.55 12.91 -6.31
N VAL A 101 6.92 11.64 -6.18
CA VAL A 101 8.31 11.22 -6.28
C VAL A 101 8.74 11.59 -7.70
N ASP A 102 9.79 12.41 -7.82
CA ASP A 102 10.36 12.77 -9.11
C ASP A 102 11.13 11.56 -9.65
N TYR A 103 10.39 10.69 -10.34
CA TYR A 103 10.94 9.47 -10.90
C TYR A 103 11.95 9.73 -12.02
N ASP A 104 11.87 10.88 -12.70
CA ASP A 104 12.87 11.26 -13.70
C ASP A 104 14.22 11.55 -13.02
N ALA A 105 14.22 12.18 -11.84
CA ALA A 105 15.43 12.37 -11.03
C ALA A 105 15.96 11.04 -10.44
N MET A 106 15.09 10.06 -10.23
CA MET A 106 15.44 8.75 -9.68
C MET A 106 15.76 7.70 -10.74
N ASP A 107 15.51 8.01 -12.02
CA ASP A 107 15.71 7.16 -13.18
C ASP A 107 17.07 6.42 -13.23
N PRO A 108 18.21 7.06 -12.88
CA PRO A 108 19.50 6.38 -12.87
C PRO A 108 19.66 5.34 -11.75
N TRP A 109 18.77 5.36 -10.76
CA TRP A 109 18.89 4.62 -9.50
C TRP A 109 17.78 3.58 -9.31
N THR A 110 16.73 3.61 -10.14
CA THR A 110 15.69 2.58 -10.21
C THR A 110 16.17 1.37 -11.01
N ARG A 111 15.65 0.19 -10.67
CA ARG A 111 16.02 -1.06 -11.36
C ARG A 111 15.61 -1.05 -12.83
N VAL A 112 14.41 -0.53 -13.13
CA VAL A 112 13.89 -0.34 -14.49
C VAL A 112 13.11 0.97 -14.55
N SER A 113 13.45 1.85 -15.50
CA SER A 113 12.75 3.12 -15.69
C SER A 113 11.31 2.94 -16.17
N PRO A 114 10.40 3.91 -15.97
CA PRO A 114 9.06 3.88 -16.59
C PRO A 114 9.11 3.72 -18.12
N HIS A 115 10.12 4.32 -18.77
CA HIS A 115 10.36 4.18 -20.20
C HIS A 115 10.78 2.74 -20.60
N ASP A 116 11.80 2.19 -19.93
CA ASP A 116 12.29 0.84 -20.21
C ASP A 116 11.21 -0.21 -19.86
N PHE A 117 10.42 0.04 -18.81
CA PHE A 117 9.26 -0.76 -18.46
C PHE A 117 8.24 -0.79 -19.59
N GLU A 118 7.94 0.37 -20.18
CA GLU A 118 7.05 0.45 -21.34
C GLU A 118 7.59 -0.37 -22.52
N GLU A 119 8.87 -0.22 -22.87
CA GLU A 119 9.51 -1.00 -23.93
C GLU A 119 9.43 -2.50 -23.65
N ASN A 120 9.72 -2.92 -22.41
CA ASN A 120 9.69 -4.32 -22.00
C ASN A 120 8.28 -4.91 -22.12
N VAL A 121 7.26 -4.22 -21.60
CA VAL A 121 5.87 -4.68 -21.61
C VAL A 121 5.34 -4.73 -23.04
N ARG A 122 5.59 -3.70 -23.87
CA ARG A 122 5.20 -3.71 -25.28
C ARG A 122 5.86 -4.84 -26.06
N GLU A 123 7.14 -5.11 -25.81
CA GLU A 123 7.83 -6.22 -26.45
C GLU A 123 7.28 -7.58 -26.01
N MET A 124 6.96 -7.75 -24.72
CA MET A 124 6.29 -8.97 -24.23
C MET A 124 4.93 -9.19 -24.91
N ILE A 125 4.12 -8.13 -25.04
CA ILE A 125 2.84 -8.18 -25.77
C ILE A 125 3.09 -8.60 -27.22
N ARG A 126 4.01 -7.92 -27.93
CA ARG A 126 4.33 -8.19 -29.34
C ARG A 126 4.79 -9.63 -29.57
N LEU A 127 5.69 -10.14 -28.72
CA LEU A 127 6.21 -11.50 -28.84
C LEU A 127 5.13 -12.56 -28.60
N SER A 128 4.20 -12.29 -27.69
CA SER A 128 3.09 -13.18 -27.36
C SER A 128 2.05 -13.20 -28.50
N THR A 129 1.59 -12.03 -28.94
CA THR A 129 0.59 -11.92 -30.01
C THR A 129 1.11 -12.39 -31.37
N ALA A 130 2.40 -12.23 -31.66
CA ALA A 130 3.03 -12.77 -32.87
C ALA A 130 2.97 -14.31 -32.96
N ARG A 131 2.77 -15.00 -31.81
CA ARG A 131 2.54 -16.45 -31.75
C ARG A 131 1.05 -16.82 -31.62
N GLY A 132 0.14 -15.85 -31.71
CA GLY A 132 -1.30 -16.07 -31.60
C GLY A 132 -1.84 -16.14 -30.16
N ALA A 133 -0.98 -15.90 -29.15
CA ALA A 133 -1.41 -15.85 -27.76
C ALA A 133 -2.28 -14.63 -27.48
N ARG A 134 -3.31 -14.79 -26.65
CA ARG A 134 -4.03 -13.66 -26.05
C ARG A 134 -3.25 -13.10 -24.88
N VAL A 135 -3.26 -11.79 -24.71
CA VAL A 135 -2.54 -11.14 -23.61
C VAL A 135 -3.54 -10.47 -22.68
N VAL A 136 -3.24 -10.50 -21.38
CA VAL A 136 -3.89 -9.67 -20.37
C VAL A 136 -2.83 -9.00 -19.52
N LEU A 137 -2.96 -7.69 -19.35
CA LEU A 137 -2.13 -6.92 -18.44
C LEU A 137 -2.74 -6.96 -17.04
N LEU A 138 -1.89 -7.15 -16.05
CA LEU A 138 -2.26 -7.17 -14.65
C LEU A 138 -1.46 -6.10 -13.93
N ASP A 139 -2.15 -5.06 -13.48
CA ASP A 139 -1.57 -4.07 -12.57
C ASP A 139 -1.68 -4.63 -11.15
N ASN A 140 -0.55 -4.99 -10.56
CA ASN A 140 -0.46 -5.51 -9.20
C ASN A 140 0.11 -4.48 -8.20
N GLU A 141 0.20 -3.21 -8.59
CA GLU A 141 0.62 -2.14 -7.70
C GLU A 141 -0.59 -1.56 -6.97
N LEU A 142 -0.78 -1.97 -5.72
CA LEU A 142 -1.90 -1.55 -4.86
C LEU A 142 -1.65 -0.20 -4.19
N TRP A 143 -1.04 0.74 -4.91
CA TRP A 143 -0.78 2.09 -4.43
C TRP A 143 -0.90 3.11 -5.56
N GLU A 144 -1.63 4.18 -5.30
CA GLU A 144 -2.09 5.15 -6.31
C GLU A 144 -0.95 5.94 -6.96
N GLN A 145 0.12 6.21 -6.21
CA GLN A 145 1.23 7.07 -6.65
C GLN A 145 2.31 6.33 -7.48
N SER A 146 2.07 5.08 -7.89
CA SER A 146 2.99 4.38 -8.78
C SER A 146 3.12 5.12 -10.12
N PRO A 147 4.35 5.33 -10.62
CA PRO A 147 4.59 5.92 -11.93
C PRO A 147 4.36 4.92 -13.07
N TYR A 148 4.30 3.63 -12.78
CA TYR A 148 4.10 2.57 -13.79
C TYR A 148 2.61 2.35 -14.09
N ARG A 149 1.71 2.69 -13.16
CA ARG A 149 0.26 2.59 -13.38
C ARG A 149 -0.19 3.40 -14.61
N PRO A 150 0.10 4.71 -14.74
CA PRO A 150 -0.25 5.46 -15.96
C PRO A 150 0.36 4.88 -17.23
N VAL A 151 1.56 4.30 -17.14
CA VAL A 151 2.23 3.63 -18.27
C VAL A 151 1.45 2.38 -18.69
N LEU A 152 1.03 1.52 -17.75
CA LEU A 152 0.21 0.34 -18.04
C LEU A 152 -1.13 0.72 -18.67
N HIS A 153 -1.83 1.72 -18.14
CA HIS A 153 -3.08 2.22 -18.71
C HIS A 153 -2.90 2.73 -20.15
N ARG A 154 -1.81 3.46 -20.42
CA ARG A 154 -1.47 3.91 -21.77
C ARG A 154 -1.21 2.74 -22.71
N ILE A 155 -0.37 1.78 -22.31
CA ILE A 155 -0.05 0.60 -23.12
C ILE A 155 -1.33 -0.17 -23.46
N ALA A 156 -2.16 -0.45 -22.45
CA ALA A 156 -3.41 -1.18 -22.61
C ALA A 156 -4.34 -0.51 -23.65
N ALA A 157 -4.48 0.82 -23.57
CA ALA A 157 -5.26 1.60 -24.52
C ALA A 157 -4.65 1.59 -25.94
N ASP A 158 -3.34 1.78 -26.05
CA ASP A 158 -2.64 1.89 -27.34
C ASP A 158 -2.64 0.57 -28.14
N VAL A 159 -2.46 -0.56 -27.44
CA VAL A 159 -2.38 -1.89 -28.08
C VAL A 159 -3.68 -2.68 -27.98
N ASN A 160 -4.73 -2.09 -27.40
CA ASN A 160 -6.04 -2.70 -27.19
C ASN A 160 -5.99 -4.06 -26.47
N VAL A 161 -5.21 -4.15 -25.40
CA VAL A 161 -5.09 -5.35 -24.54
C VAL A 161 -5.82 -5.08 -23.23
N PRO A 162 -6.58 -6.05 -22.68
CA PRO A 162 -7.30 -5.84 -21.43
C PRO A 162 -6.32 -5.61 -20.28
N LEU A 163 -6.65 -4.64 -19.44
CA LEU A 163 -5.94 -4.34 -18.20
C LEU A 163 -6.84 -4.66 -17.02
N VAL A 164 -6.35 -5.51 -16.12
CA VAL A 164 -6.95 -5.75 -14.80
C VAL A 164 -6.28 -4.80 -13.82
N ASP A 165 -7.04 -3.79 -13.40
CA ASP A 165 -6.62 -2.80 -12.41
C ASP A 165 -6.93 -3.31 -10.99
N SER A 166 -5.94 -3.93 -10.36
CA SER A 166 -6.13 -4.56 -9.05
C SER A 166 -6.40 -3.54 -7.94
N LEU A 167 -5.85 -2.33 -8.02
CA LEU A 167 -6.09 -1.29 -6.99
C LEU A 167 -7.56 -0.90 -6.99
N THR A 168 -8.12 -0.56 -8.15
CA THR A 168 -9.52 -0.18 -8.28
C THR A 168 -10.44 -1.31 -7.78
N ILE A 169 -10.16 -2.56 -8.15
CA ILE A 169 -10.94 -3.73 -7.69
C ILE A 169 -10.91 -3.85 -6.15
N VAL A 170 -9.73 -3.71 -5.55
CA VAL A 170 -9.52 -3.84 -4.11
C VAL A 170 -10.14 -2.67 -3.34
N GLU A 171 -10.02 -1.45 -3.86
CA GLU A 171 -10.62 -0.25 -3.27
C GLU A 171 -12.15 -0.30 -3.32
N ASP A 172 -12.73 -0.70 -4.45
CA ASP A 172 -14.19 -0.87 -4.58
C ASP A 172 -14.71 -1.92 -3.59
N ALA A 173 -14.02 -3.04 -3.46
CA ALA A 173 -14.38 -4.08 -2.50
C ALA A 173 -14.26 -3.60 -1.05
N LYS A 174 -13.20 -2.86 -0.71
CA LYS A 174 -13.03 -2.23 0.60
C LYS A 174 -14.17 -1.25 0.90
N ASN A 175 -14.48 -0.36 -0.06
CA ASN A 175 -15.55 0.63 0.09
C ASN A 175 -16.91 -0.03 0.27
N LYS A 176 -17.17 -1.11 -0.48
CA LYS A 176 -18.39 -1.90 -0.32
C LYS A 176 -18.47 -2.55 1.07
N LEU A 177 -17.40 -3.15 1.57
CA LEU A 177 -17.38 -3.76 2.91
C LEU A 177 -17.67 -2.73 4.01
N VAL A 178 -17.07 -1.54 3.91
CA VAL A 178 -17.36 -0.44 4.85
C VAL A 178 -18.83 -0.03 4.76
N ALA A 179 -19.35 0.19 3.56
CA ALA A 179 -20.75 0.60 3.36
C ALA A 179 -21.74 -0.46 3.88
N ASP A 180 -21.47 -1.75 3.64
CA ASP A 180 -22.29 -2.85 4.12
C ASP A 180 -22.24 -2.95 5.66
N LEU A 181 -21.08 -2.71 6.29
CA LEU A 181 -20.94 -2.66 7.74
C LEU A 181 -21.72 -1.47 8.35
N GLU A 182 -21.52 -0.27 7.81
CA GLU A 182 -22.21 0.95 8.24
C GLU A 182 -23.73 0.79 8.12
N ALA A 183 -24.21 0.27 6.98
CA ALA A 183 -25.63 0.00 6.77
C ALA A 183 -26.18 -1.06 7.74
N GLY A 184 -25.43 -2.13 7.98
CA GLY A 184 -25.82 -3.20 8.90
C GLY A 184 -25.94 -2.75 10.36
N LEU A 185 -25.17 -1.74 10.76
CA LEU A 185 -25.20 -1.13 12.10
C LEU A 185 -26.15 0.07 12.21
N HIS A 186 -26.71 0.52 11.08
CA HIS A 186 -27.53 1.73 10.94
C HIS A 186 -26.76 3.01 11.28
N LEU A 187 -25.51 3.07 10.87
CA LEU A 187 -24.62 4.23 11.00
C LEU A 187 -24.73 5.16 9.80
N ALA A 188 -24.31 6.40 9.99
CA ALA A 188 -24.14 7.38 8.94
C ALA A 188 -23.07 6.91 7.95
N ALA A 189 -23.35 7.13 6.67
CA ALA A 189 -22.39 6.88 5.60
C ALA A 189 -21.12 7.72 5.83
N SER A 190 -19.97 7.08 5.73
CA SER A 190 -18.69 7.79 5.77
C SER A 190 -18.57 8.80 4.64
N ALA A 191 -17.90 9.92 4.92
CA ALA A 191 -17.35 10.74 3.86
C ALA A 191 -16.14 10.00 3.25
N PRO A 192 -16.00 9.97 1.91
CA PRO A 192 -14.79 9.43 1.31
C PRO A 192 -13.60 10.24 1.83
N ALA A 193 -12.57 9.53 2.31
CA ALA A 193 -11.30 10.17 2.62
C ALA A 193 -10.79 10.90 1.37
N LEU A 194 -10.21 12.09 1.53
CA LEU A 194 -9.57 12.73 0.40
C LEU A 194 -8.38 11.87 -0.05
N PRO A 195 -8.18 11.66 -1.37
CA PRO A 195 -6.91 11.15 -1.86
C PRO A 195 -5.78 12.12 -1.50
N ALA A 196 -4.52 11.70 -1.72
CA ALA A 196 -3.36 12.55 -1.48
C ALA A 196 -3.57 13.95 -2.10
N PRO A 197 -3.29 15.04 -1.38
CA PRO A 197 -3.58 16.37 -1.86
C PRO A 197 -2.76 16.64 -3.13
N PRO A 198 -3.35 17.32 -4.14
CA PRO A 198 -2.58 17.75 -5.30
C PRO A 198 -1.42 18.65 -4.86
N ALA A 199 -0.34 18.64 -5.65
CA ALA A 199 0.87 19.41 -5.40
C ALA A 199 0.55 20.85 -4.96
N LEU A 200 1.26 21.30 -3.92
CA LEU A 200 1.13 22.62 -3.28
C LEU A 200 1.53 23.75 -4.25
N SER A 201 0.72 24.04 -5.26
CA SER A 201 0.96 25.18 -6.15
C SER A 201 0.08 26.39 -5.89
N ASP A 202 -0.91 26.35 -4.99
CA ASP A 202 -1.66 27.56 -4.61
C ASP A 202 -2.20 27.50 -3.16
N ARG A 203 -1.60 28.28 -2.24
CA ARG A 203 -2.29 28.69 -0.99
C ARG A 203 -1.85 30.08 -0.52
N PRO A 204 -2.83 30.98 -0.32
CA PRO A 204 -2.83 31.82 0.86
C PRO A 204 -4.23 31.87 1.51
N ALA A 205 -4.61 30.83 2.26
CA ALA A 205 -5.67 30.91 3.27
C ALA A 205 -5.40 29.86 4.36
N LEU A 206 -5.58 30.23 5.63
CA LEU A 206 -5.51 29.27 6.74
C LEU A 206 -6.57 28.18 6.50
N PRO A 207 -6.22 26.88 6.55
CA PRO A 207 -7.20 25.84 6.28
C PRO A 207 -8.30 25.90 7.33
N ALA A 208 -9.57 25.87 6.90
CA ALA A 208 -10.71 25.74 7.80
C ALA A 208 -10.50 24.51 8.71
N GLN A 209 -10.79 24.65 10.00
CA GLN A 209 -10.77 23.51 10.92
C GLN A 209 -11.94 22.59 10.59
N SER A 210 -11.68 21.29 10.50
CA SER A 210 -12.70 20.26 10.29
C SER A 210 -12.62 19.27 11.44
N THR A 211 -13.76 18.99 12.06
CA THR A 211 -13.90 17.94 13.05
C THR A 211 -14.16 16.62 12.34
N VAL A 212 -13.29 15.65 12.55
CA VAL A 212 -13.44 14.29 12.02
C VAL A 212 -13.76 13.33 13.16
N ILE A 213 -14.59 12.35 12.88
CA ILE A 213 -14.93 11.27 13.80
C ILE A 213 -14.18 10.02 13.32
N PHE A 214 -13.19 9.59 14.10
CA PHE A 214 -12.55 8.28 13.90
C PHE A 214 -13.48 7.21 14.45
N ARG A 215 -13.69 6.12 13.70
CA ARG A 215 -14.59 5.04 14.05
C ARG A 215 -13.89 3.70 13.85
N VAL A 216 -13.91 2.84 14.86
CA VAL A 216 -13.30 1.52 14.81
C VAL A 216 -14.21 0.46 15.42
N SER A 217 -14.57 -0.55 14.63
CA SER A 217 -15.25 -1.75 15.12
C SER A 217 -14.26 -2.64 15.86
N ARG A 218 -14.66 -3.17 17.03
CA ARG A 218 -13.89 -4.21 17.72
C ARG A 218 -13.84 -5.54 16.97
N ALA A 219 -14.74 -5.75 16.00
CA ALA A 219 -14.97 -7.02 15.32
C ALA A 219 -15.01 -8.21 16.30
N ALA A 220 -14.13 -9.19 16.12
CA ALA A 220 -14.03 -10.38 16.97
C ALA A 220 -13.11 -10.21 18.19
N PHE A 221 -12.46 -9.05 18.36
CA PHE A 221 -11.55 -8.83 19.47
C PHE A 221 -12.31 -8.45 20.75
N ASP A 222 -11.83 -8.99 21.87
CA ASP A 222 -12.29 -8.60 23.20
C ASP A 222 -11.74 -7.21 23.55
N VAL A 223 -12.62 -6.35 24.07
CA VAL A 223 -12.26 -5.00 24.55
C VAL A 223 -12.68 -4.89 26.02
N PRO A 224 -11.87 -5.39 26.97
CA PRO A 224 -12.23 -5.39 28.39
C PRO A 224 -12.46 -4.00 29.00
N LYS A 225 -11.79 -2.96 28.47
CA LYS A 225 -11.89 -1.59 29.00
C LYS A 225 -12.38 -0.61 27.93
N ALA A 226 -11.55 -0.37 26.93
CA ALA A 226 -11.81 0.57 25.85
C ALA A 226 -10.81 0.36 24.72
N LEU A 227 -11.22 0.74 23.50
CA LEU A 227 -10.27 1.04 22.43
C LEU A 227 -9.70 2.44 22.64
N SER A 228 -8.51 2.67 22.10
CA SER A 228 -7.80 3.94 22.19
C SER A 228 -7.14 4.27 20.87
N ILE A 229 -7.01 5.56 20.58
CA ILE A 229 -6.28 6.05 19.41
C ILE A 229 -4.98 6.72 19.88
N VAL A 230 -3.92 6.60 19.08
CA VAL A 230 -2.69 7.35 19.33
C VAL A 230 -2.07 7.82 18.02
N GLY A 231 -1.59 9.06 18.01
CA GLY A 231 -0.85 9.66 16.91
C GLY A 231 0.03 10.83 17.38
N PRO A 232 0.83 11.43 16.48
CA PRO A 232 1.70 12.55 16.82
C PRO A 232 0.98 13.85 17.19
N HIS A 233 -0.30 13.98 16.82
CA HIS A 233 -1.09 15.17 17.10
C HIS A 233 -1.58 15.19 18.56
N ALA A 234 -1.69 16.39 19.14
CA ALA A 234 -2.10 16.57 20.55
C ALA A 234 -3.48 15.99 20.89
N GLN A 235 -4.45 16.12 19.98
CA GLN A 235 -5.77 15.51 20.15
C GLN A 235 -5.76 13.97 20.02
N LEU A 236 -4.65 13.40 19.52
CA LEU A 236 -4.39 11.96 19.46
C LEU A 236 -3.33 11.53 20.49
N GLY A 237 -3.08 12.35 21.51
CA GLY A 237 -2.30 11.95 22.68
C GLY A 237 -0.78 12.15 22.59
N ASP A 238 -0.26 12.83 21.56
CA ASP A 238 1.17 13.14 21.40
C ASP A 238 2.07 11.90 21.55
N LEU A 239 1.75 10.83 20.81
CA LEU A 239 2.46 9.53 20.84
C LEU A 239 2.41 8.79 22.19
N VAL A 240 1.57 9.22 23.14
CA VAL A 240 1.33 8.50 24.40
C VAL A 240 0.20 7.48 24.18
N PRO A 241 0.48 6.16 24.09
CA PRO A 241 -0.54 5.14 23.82
C PRO A 241 -1.56 5.05 24.95
N ASN A 242 -2.77 4.57 24.65
CA ASN A 242 -3.86 4.37 25.62
C ASN A 242 -4.23 5.64 26.44
N ARG A 243 -3.87 6.83 25.94
CA ARG A 243 -4.19 8.11 26.59
C ARG A 243 -5.53 8.67 26.10
N VAL A 244 -5.78 8.58 24.80
CA VAL A 244 -7.02 9.04 24.18
C VAL A 244 -7.93 7.83 24.03
N LEU A 245 -8.87 7.71 24.95
CA LEU A 245 -9.87 6.65 24.93
C LEU A 245 -10.93 6.97 23.88
N MET A 246 -11.39 5.93 23.20
CA MET A 246 -12.57 6.00 22.34
C MET A 246 -13.80 5.56 23.14
N HIS A 247 -15.00 5.79 22.60
CA HIS A 247 -16.26 5.52 23.30
C HIS A 247 -17.30 4.84 22.39
N ASP A 248 -18.11 3.96 22.98
CA ASP A 248 -19.26 3.27 22.37
C ASP A 248 -20.48 3.51 23.30
N ASP A 249 -20.79 4.80 23.53
CA ASP A 249 -21.73 5.28 24.55
C ASP A 249 -22.81 6.27 24.03
N GLY A 250 -22.84 6.49 22.72
CA GLY A 250 -23.77 7.38 22.00
C GLY A 250 -23.48 8.87 22.19
N LYS A 251 -22.25 9.26 22.56
CA LYS A 251 -21.86 10.65 22.81
C LYS A 251 -20.57 11.04 22.08
N ASP A 252 -20.34 12.35 21.99
CA ASP A 252 -19.08 12.95 21.53
C ASP A 252 -18.55 12.39 20.19
N GLY A 253 -19.47 12.11 19.25
CA GLY A 253 -19.19 11.58 17.92
C GLY A 253 -19.53 10.10 17.78
N ASP A 254 -19.79 9.38 18.88
CA ASP A 254 -20.37 8.05 18.82
C ASP A 254 -21.85 8.12 18.46
N GLU A 255 -22.22 7.43 17.39
CA GLU A 255 -23.55 7.54 16.80
C GLU A 255 -24.57 6.67 17.54
N ARG A 256 -24.12 5.55 18.11
CA ARG A 256 -25.01 4.56 18.72
C ARG A 256 -24.31 3.75 19.80
N ALA A 257 -24.76 3.97 21.03
CA ALA A 257 -24.27 3.22 22.18
C ALA A 257 -24.47 1.70 22.07
N GLY A 258 -23.40 0.97 22.35
CA GLY A 258 -23.35 -0.49 22.46
C GLY A 258 -23.42 -1.25 21.14
N ASP A 259 -23.07 -0.60 20.02
CA ASP A 259 -23.07 -1.26 18.70
C ASP A 259 -21.72 -1.91 18.36
N GLY A 260 -20.71 -1.73 19.22
CA GLY A 260 -19.37 -2.30 19.06
C GLY A 260 -18.45 -1.46 18.18
N VAL A 261 -18.86 -0.27 17.75
CA VAL A 261 -18.05 0.74 17.08
C VAL A 261 -17.64 1.78 18.10
N TRP A 262 -16.34 1.92 18.29
CA TRP A 262 -15.76 2.89 19.20
C TRP A 262 -15.35 4.12 18.41
N SER A 263 -15.71 5.29 18.93
CA SER A 263 -15.58 6.56 18.22
C SER A 263 -14.83 7.61 19.05
N VAL A 264 -14.16 8.54 18.38
CA VAL A 264 -13.63 9.77 19.00
C VAL A 264 -13.60 10.92 18.00
N ALA A 265 -14.04 12.10 18.45
CA ALA A 265 -13.98 13.33 17.68
C ALA A 265 -12.62 14.03 17.87
N ALA A 266 -12.02 14.49 16.77
CA ALA A 266 -10.86 15.38 16.82
C ALA A 266 -10.89 16.40 15.68
N SER A 267 -10.41 17.62 15.95
CA SER A 267 -10.38 18.72 14.98
C SER A 267 -8.98 18.99 14.45
N PHE A 268 -8.88 19.10 13.13
CA PHE A 268 -7.61 19.38 12.43
C PHE A 268 -7.84 20.42 11.33
N PRO A 269 -6.78 21.14 10.89
CA PRO A 269 -6.86 21.92 9.66
C PRO A 269 -7.20 21.01 8.47
N ALA A 270 -8.11 21.44 7.60
CA ALA A 270 -8.45 20.69 6.40
C ALA A 270 -7.22 20.41 5.51
N ARG A 271 -7.22 19.23 4.90
CA ARG A 271 -6.15 18.66 4.05
C ARG A 271 -4.87 18.30 4.80
N THR A 272 -4.90 18.26 6.12
CA THR A 272 -3.77 17.75 6.92
C THR A 272 -3.72 16.22 6.81
N ARG A 273 -2.54 15.66 6.55
CA ARG A 273 -2.29 14.22 6.73
C ARG A 273 -2.20 13.92 8.22
N VAL A 274 -3.05 13.02 8.70
CA VAL A 274 -3.05 12.57 10.09
C VAL A 274 -2.63 11.11 10.13
N THR A 275 -1.56 10.82 10.88
CA THR A 275 -1.03 9.47 11.09
C THR A 275 -1.42 8.98 12.47
N TYR A 276 -1.92 7.74 12.57
CA TYR A 276 -2.44 7.19 13.82
C TYR A 276 -2.45 5.66 13.86
N VAL A 277 -2.61 5.09 15.05
CA VAL A 277 -2.93 3.67 15.26
C VAL A 277 -4.02 3.53 16.31
N TYR A 278 -4.70 2.39 16.30
CA TYR A 278 -5.54 1.97 17.42
C TYR A 278 -4.79 1.05 18.36
N THR A 279 -5.14 1.14 19.64
CA THR A 279 -4.64 0.34 20.75
C THR A 279 -5.83 -0.18 21.55
N ASN A 280 -5.66 -1.25 22.33
CA ASN A 280 -6.76 -1.89 23.05
C ASN A 280 -6.42 -2.17 24.51
N SER A 281 -7.26 -1.65 25.41
CA SER A 281 -7.36 -2.02 26.83
C SER A 281 -6.07 -1.93 27.67
N GLY A 282 -5.02 -1.31 27.12
CA GLY A 282 -3.74 -1.16 27.79
C GLY A 282 -3.71 0.01 28.79
N ALA A 283 -2.69 0.02 29.64
CA ALA A 283 -2.45 1.15 30.54
C ALA A 283 -1.92 2.37 29.78
N ALA A 284 -2.39 3.56 30.17
CA ALA A 284 -1.92 4.84 29.62
C ALA A 284 -0.38 4.94 29.65
N GLY A 285 0.21 5.30 28.50
CA GLY A 285 1.66 5.42 28.32
C GLY A 285 2.41 4.11 28.16
N ARG A 286 1.72 2.95 28.10
CA ARG A 286 2.34 1.65 27.90
C ARG A 286 1.84 0.99 26.61
N TRP A 287 2.78 0.50 25.81
CA TRP A 287 2.53 -0.44 24.74
C TRP A 287 2.53 -1.85 25.34
N GLU A 288 1.47 -2.62 25.14
CA GLU A 288 1.34 -3.94 25.78
C GLU A 288 1.59 -5.09 24.81
N GLY A 289 1.85 -4.79 23.54
CA GLY A 289 2.24 -5.78 22.53
C GLY A 289 1.08 -6.63 21.98
N LEU A 290 -0.15 -6.39 22.45
CA LEU A 290 -1.41 -6.84 21.84
C LEU A 290 -2.00 -5.81 20.88
N ASP A 291 -1.36 -4.65 20.77
CA ASP A 291 -1.70 -3.60 19.82
C ASP A 291 -1.26 -4.07 18.42
N ILE A 292 -2.19 -4.18 17.47
CA ILE A 292 -1.86 -4.45 16.06
C ILE A 292 -1.50 -3.09 15.45
N PRO A 293 -0.21 -2.73 15.36
CA PRO A 293 0.21 -1.37 15.10
C PRO A 293 0.32 -1.19 13.58
N HIS A 294 -0.79 -1.38 12.87
CA HIS A 294 -0.83 -0.92 11.50
C HIS A 294 -0.99 0.59 11.54
N THR A 295 0.05 1.28 11.07
CA THR A 295 0.04 2.72 10.90
C THR A 295 -0.98 3.09 9.83
N ARG A 296 -1.93 3.94 10.19
CA ARG A 296 -2.98 4.45 9.30
C ARG A 296 -2.73 5.90 9.01
N HIS A 297 -3.20 6.33 7.85
CA HIS A 297 -3.17 7.72 7.42
C HIS A 297 -4.53 8.15 6.90
N VAL A 298 -4.90 9.39 7.17
CA VAL A 298 -6.08 10.02 6.57
C VAL A 298 -5.76 11.47 6.23
N TYR A 299 -6.20 11.93 5.07
CA TYR A 299 -6.25 13.37 4.79
C TYR A 299 -7.57 13.92 5.27
N VAL A 300 -7.50 14.91 6.15
CA VAL A 300 -8.68 15.54 6.76
C VAL A 300 -9.52 16.20 5.67
N PRO A 301 -10.75 15.73 5.38
CA PRO A 301 -11.63 16.37 4.43
C PRO A 301 -12.07 17.75 4.92
N GLU A 302 -12.47 18.61 3.98
CA GLU A 302 -13.02 19.93 4.28
C GLU A 302 -14.52 19.79 4.61
N SER A 303 -14.93 20.24 5.80
CA SER A 303 -16.34 20.23 6.19
C SER A 303 -17.14 21.22 5.35
N ARG A 304 -18.18 20.74 4.65
CA ARG A 304 -18.98 21.57 3.74
C ARG A 304 -19.98 22.46 4.47
N ASP A 305 -20.49 22.00 5.60
CA ASP A 305 -21.56 22.63 6.39
C ASP A 305 -21.12 23.00 7.81
N GLY A 306 -19.83 22.77 8.14
CA GLY A 306 -19.28 22.95 9.48
C GLY A 306 -19.61 21.81 10.45
N GLY A 307 -20.34 20.79 9.99
CA GLY A 307 -20.65 19.59 10.76
C GLY A 307 -19.47 18.62 10.90
N PRO A 308 -19.58 17.64 11.82
CA PRO A 308 -18.59 16.58 11.96
C PRO A 308 -18.56 15.69 10.72
N ILE A 309 -17.36 15.22 10.36
CA ILE A 309 -17.14 14.34 9.22
C ILE A 309 -16.84 12.94 9.72
N TYR A 310 -17.71 11.99 9.42
CA TYR A 310 -17.52 10.59 9.80
C TYR A 310 -16.53 9.92 8.84
N LEU A 311 -15.40 9.43 9.38
CA LEU A 311 -14.43 8.65 8.62
C LEU A 311 -14.90 7.18 8.52
N PRO A 312 -14.54 6.44 7.46
CA PRO A 312 -14.88 5.01 7.31
C PRO A 312 -14.74 4.19 8.60
N VAL A 313 -15.72 3.34 8.91
CA VAL A 313 -15.60 2.42 10.06
C VAL A 313 -14.49 1.41 9.79
N GLU A 314 -13.38 1.53 10.50
CA GLU A 314 -12.26 0.60 10.41
C GLU A 314 -12.47 -0.62 11.32
N THR A 315 -11.67 -1.66 11.17
CA THR A 315 -11.69 -2.81 12.08
C THR A 315 -10.42 -2.87 12.91
N PHE A 316 -10.58 -3.02 14.23
CA PHE A 316 -9.46 -3.26 15.12
C PHE A 316 -8.76 -4.56 14.73
N GLY A 317 -7.44 -4.49 14.50
CA GLY A 317 -6.64 -5.66 14.17
C GLY A 317 -6.77 -6.22 12.76
N GLN A 318 -7.55 -5.57 11.88
CA GLN A 318 -7.70 -6.00 10.49
C GLN A 318 -7.68 -4.80 9.53
N LEU A 319 -7.22 -5.07 8.31
CA LEU A 319 -7.28 -4.15 7.20
C LEU A 319 -8.19 -4.76 6.15
N TYR A 320 -9.25 -4.06 5.76
CA TYR A 320 -10.14 -4.56 4.74
C TYR A 320 -9.38 -4.77 3.44
N MET A 321 -9.58 -5.95 2.85
CA MET A 321 -8.97 -6.33 1.58
C MET A 321 -7.44 -6.25 1.56
N GLN A 322 -6.76 -6.30 2.71
CA GLN A 322 -5.30 -6.28 2.78
C GLN A 322 -4.77 -7.43 3.64
N GLY A 323 -3.70 -8.07 3.15
CA GLY A 323 -2.95 -9.09 3.87
C GLY A 323 -1.75 -8.48 4.61
N ASP A 324 -1.13 -7.46 4.01
CA ASP A 324 -0.09 -6.62 4.59
C ASP A 324 -0.15 -5.21 3.97
N GLY A 325 0.87 -4.37 4.20
CA GLY A 325 0.91 -3.00 3.69
C GLY A 325 1.11 -2.86 2.17
N TRP A 326 1.44 -3.95 1.46
CA TRP A 326 1.75 -3.96 0.03
C TRP A 326 0.85 -4.92 -0.77
N HIS A 327 0.29 -5.93 -0.11
CA HIS A 327 -0.46 -7.00 -0.76
C HIS A 327 -1.91 -7.06 -0.25
N THR A 328 -2.82 -7.38 -1.17
CA THR A 328 -4.20 -7.71 -0.81
C THR A 328 -4.27 -9.07 -0.10
N ASN A 329 -5.40 -9.36 0.55
CA ASN A 329 -5.62 -10.66 1.17
C ASN A 329 -6.17 -11.69 0.16
N ALA A 330 -6.42 -12.91 0.60
CA ALA A 330 -6.94 -13.98 -0.25
C ALA A 330 -8.22 -13.57 -1.00
N ALA A 331 -9.16 -12.91 -0.33
CA ALA A 331 -10.41 -12.46 -0.95
C ALA A 331 -10.17 -11.42 -2.06
N GLY A 332 -9.20 -10.52 -1.90
CA GLY A 332 -8.85 -9.57 -2.96
C GLY A 332 -8.18 -10.27 -4.15
N TYR A 333 -7.32 -11.25 -3.91
CA TYR A 333 -6.75 -12.06 -4.99
C TYR A 333 -7.81 -12.88 -5.73
N ASP A 334 -8.84 -13.37 -5.04
CA ASP A 334 -9.98 -14.04 -5.69
C ASP A 334 -10.73 -13.10 -6.63
N LEU A 335 -10.97 -11.84 -6.22
CA LEU A 335 -11.60 -10.83 -7.07
C LEU A 335 -10.75 -10.47 -8.29
N ILE A 336 -9.44 -10.31 -8.10
CA ILE A 336 -8.49 -10.05 -9.19
C ILE A 336 -8.48 -11.22 -10.18
N ALA A 337 -8.43 -12.46 -9.69
CA ALA A 337 -8.48 -13.65 -10.53
C ALA A 337 -9.79 -13.74 -11.32
N GLU A 338 -10.93 -13.43 -10.71
CA GLU A 338 -12.22 -13.36 -11.40
C GLU A 338 -12.22 -12.29 -12.50
N ALA A 339 -11.64 -11.12 -12.23
CA ALA A 339 -11.50 -10.05 -13.22
C ALA A 339 -10.60 -10.46 -14.40
N VAL A 340 -9.50 -11.17 -14.16
CA VAL A 340 -8.65 -11.75 -15.21
C VAL A 340 -9.46 -12.71 -16.10
N VAL A 341 -10.23 -13.61 -15.50
CA VAL A 341 -11.07 -14.56 -16.27
C VAL A 341 -12.11 -13.82 -17.11
N LYS A 342 -12.80 -12.82 -16.54
CA LYS A 342 -13.78 -11.99 -17.27
C LYS A 342 -13.15 -11.23 -18.43
N ALA A 343 -11.98 -10.63 -18.21
CA ALA A 343 -11.22 -9.91 -19.23
C ALA A 343 -10.85 -10.82 -20.41
N LEU A 344 -10.46 -12.07 -20.12
CA LEU A 344 -10.13 -13.06 -21.15
C LEU A 344 -11.37 -13.65 -21.86
N ALA A 345 -12.53 -13.69 -21.18
CA ALA A 345 -13.78 -14.18 -21.75
C ALA A 345 -14.46 -13.14 -22.65
N GLY A 346 -14.35 -11.84 -22.35
CA GLY A 346 -14.88 -10.74 -23.15
C GLY A 346 -14.10 -10.42 -24.42
N TYR A 347 -12.96 -11.09 -24.63
CA TYR A 347 -12.12 -10.97 -25.83
C TYR A 347 -12.67 -11.89 -26.92
N GLU A 348 -13.76 -11.48 -27.60
CA GLU A 348 -14.24 -12.14 -28.82
C GLU A 348 -13.26 -11.90 -29.99
N ARG A 349 -13.09 -12.89 -30.87
CA ARG A 349 -12.07 -12.93 -31.94
C ARG A 349 -12.37 -12.03 -33.13
#